data_AF-R6TPT3-F1
#
_entry.id   AF-R6TPT3-F1
#
_cell.length_a   1.000
_cell.length_b   1.000
_cell.length_c   1.000
_cell.angle_alpha   90.00
_cell.angle_beta   90.00
_cell.angle_gamma   90.00
#
_symmetry.space_group_name_H-M   'P 1'
#
loop_
_entity.id
_entity.type
_entity.pdbx_description
1 polymer ?
#
loop_
_entity_poly.entity_id
_entity_poly.type
_entity_poly.pdbx_seq_one_letter_code
_entity_poly.pdbx_strand_id
1 'polypeptide(L)'
;MGAPAAKGAVLTRGMAGIVVEKGIKDANNMGAAMAPAAASTLLRFFGESGETPENYDLIVTGDLGYEGSAILRDLTATEGLILPEHLCNDCGMMIYARTLDDTHAGGSGCGCSAVVLASYLIPKVVSGQIRRMLFVGTGAMMSPDSVKQGQTIPAVAHLVEIVHGK
;
A
#
# COMPACT_ATOMS: atom_id res chain seq x y z
N MET A 1 -25.91 -26.20 -16.98
CA MET A 1 -24.99 -25.28 -17.69
C MET A 1 -24.55 -24.24 -16.68
N GLY A 2 -23.31 -24.36 -16.17
CA GLY A 2 -22.77 -23.38 -15.23
C GLY A 2 -22.54 -22.04 -15.91
N ALA A 3 -22.84 -20.93 -15.23
CA ALA A 3 -22.53 -19.60 -15.73
C ALA A 3 -21.04 -19.53 -16.11
N PRO A 4 -20.67 -18.89 -17.24
CA PRO A 4 -19.27 -18.69 -17.58
C PRO A 4 -18.59 -17.95 -16.41
N ALA A 5 -17.43 -18.43 -15.97
CA ALA A 5 -16.62 -17.73 -14.98
C ALA A 5 -16.38 -16.31 -15.50
N ALA A 6 -16.85 -15.31 -14.76
CA ALA A 6 -16.69 -13.93 -15.17
C ALA A 6 -15.20 -13.59 -15.10
N LYS A 7 -14.59 -13.22 -16.23
CA LYS A 7 -13.29 -12.54 -16.27
C LYS A 7 -13.40 -11.31 -15.37
N GLY A 8 -12.60 -11.27 -14.31
CA GLY A 8 -12.80 -10.29 -13.24
C GLY A 8 -11.60 -10.18 -12.30
N ALA A 9 -11.61 -9.15 -11.46
CA ALA A 9 -10.68 -9.06 -10.35
C ALA A 9 -11.21 -9.90 -9.18
N VAL A 10 -10.40 -10.85 -8.71
CA VAL A 10 -10.76 -11.81 -7.66
C VAL A 10 -9.91 -11.54 -6.42
N LEU A 11 -10.56 -11.41 -5.26
CA LEU A 11 -9.87 -11.37 -3.97
C LEU A 11 -9.56 -12.80 -3.53
N THR A 12 -8.28 -13.12 -3.34
CA THR A 12 -7.85 -14.48 -2.97
C THR A 12 -7.33 -14.59 -1.55
N ARG A 13 -6.71 -13.53 -1.02
CA ARG A 13 -6.17 -13.48 0.34
C ARG A 13 -6.34 -12.08 0.92
N GLY A 14 -6.33 -12.01 2.24
CA GLY A 14 -6.28 -10.76 2.98
C GLY A 14 -5.50 -10.93 4.26
N MET A 15 -4.81 -9.87 4.68
CA MET A 15 -4.14 -9.79 5.97
C MET A 15 -4.56 -8.51 6.67
N ALA A 16 -5.22 -8.67 7.81
CA ALA A 16 -5.53 -7.56 8.69
C ALA A 16 -4.24 -7.02 9.33
N GLY A 17 -4.05 -5.70 9.24
CA GLY A 17 -2.96 -5.01 9.87
C GLY A 17 -3.01 -5.07 11.39
N ILE A 18 -1.83 -4.88 11.98
CA ILE A 18 -1.69 -4.54 13.39
C ILE A 18 -1.28 -3.08 13.51
N VAL A 19 -1.67 -2.45 14.61
CA VAL A 19 -1.26 -1.09 14.91
C VAL A 19 0.24 -1.08 15.19
N VAL A 20 0.96 -0.20 14.50
CA VAL A 20 2.39 0.04 14.69
C VAL A 20 2.61 1.52 14.99
N GLU A 21 3.43 1.79 15.99
CA GLU A 21 3.84 3.13 16.38
C GLU A 21 5.35 3.15 16.60
N LYS A 22 6.05 4.10 15.96
CA LYS A 22 7.51 4.25 16.03
C LYS A 22 7.95 5.65 16.47
N GLY A 23 7.11 6.33 17.25
CA GLY A 23 7.47 7.61 17.87
C GLY A 23 7.31 8.86 16.98
N ILE A 24 6.76 8.73 15.78
CA ILE A 24 6.50 9.86 14.88
C ILE A 24 5.39 10.74 15.45
N LYS A 25 5.62 12.05 15.53
CA LYS A 25 4.68 13.06 16.04
C LYS A 25 4.35 14.16 15.03
N ASP A 26 5.16 14.27 13.97
CA ASP A 26 5.00 15.32 12.97
C ASP A 26 3.85 14.98 12.02
N ALA A 27 2.76 15.74 12.13
CA ALA A 27 1.58 15.66 11.27
C ALA A 27 1.89 15.90 9.79
N ASN A 28 3.01 16.52 9.46
CA ASN A 28 3.43 16.77 8.07
C ASN A 28 4.23 15.62 7.47
N ASN A 29 4.61 14.60 8.27
CA ASN A 29 5.36 13.43 7.79
C ASN A 29 4.58 12.12 8.03
N MET A 30 3.42 12.02 7.39
CA MET A 30 2.55 10.83 7.51
C MET A 30 3.14 9.59 6.83
N GLY A 31 3.94 9.77 5.77
CA GLY A 31 4.67 8.67 5.14
C GLY A 31 5.56 7.92 6.14
N ALA A 32 6.34 8.65 6.95
CA ALA A 32 7.17 8.06 8.00
C ALA A 32 6.36 7.40 9.12
N ALA A 33 5.19 7.95 9.48
CA ALA A 33 4.31 7.35 10.48
C ALA A 33 3.70 6.01 9.99
N MET A 34 3.34 5.92 8.71
CA MET A 34 2.63 4.78 8.14
C MET A 34 3.53 3.66 7.61
N ALA A 35 4.74 3.99 7.12
CA ALA A 35 5.66 3.02 6.55
C ALA A 35 5.96 1.81 7.47
N PRO A 36 6.13 1.97 8.81
CA PRO A 36 6.31 0.84 9.72
C PRO A 36 5.12 -0.13 9.76
N ALA A 37 3.89 0.36 9.63
CA ALA A 37 2.70 -0.49 9.60
C ALA A 37 2.60 -1.28 8.29
N ALA A 38 2.94 -0.65 7.16
CA ALA A 38 3.05 -1.31 5.86
C ALA A 38 4.15 -2.39 5.87
N ALA A 39 5.33 -2.07 6.42
CA ALA A 39 6.44 -3.01 6.57
C ALA A 39 6.03 -4.22 7.41
N SER A 40 5.41 -3.98 8.57
CA SER A 40 4.92 -5.05 9.46
C SER A 40 3.96 -6.00 8.74
N THR A 41 3.05 -5.46 7.94
CA THR A 41 2.05 -6.25 7.22
C THR A 41 2.68 -7.06 6.09
N LEU A 42 3.57 -6.47 5.31
CA LEU A 42 4.26 -7.16 4.21
C LEU A 42 5.19 -8.27 4.73
N LEU A 43 6.00 -7.98 5.76
CA LEU A 43 6.90 -8.97 6.37
C LEU A 43 6.13 -10.19 6.88
N ARG A 44 5.01 -9.95 7.58
CA ARG A 44 4.14 -11.03 8.05
C ARG A 44 3.52 -11.80 6.88
N PHE A 45 3.00 -11.10 5.88
CA PHE A 45 2.36 -11.74 4.73
C PHE A 45 3.34 -12.65 3.98
N PHE A 46 4.54 -12.17 3.68
CA PHE A 46 5.57 -12.98 3.01
C PHE A 46 6.09 -14.10 3.91
N GLY A 47 6.28 -13.85 5.21
CA GLY A 47 6.69 -14.87 6.17
C GLY A 47 5.67 -16.01 6.33
N GLU A 48 4.36 -15.70 6.36
CA GLU A 48 3.29 -16.69 6.48
C GLU A 48 2.98 -17.39 5.15
N SER A 49 3.10 -16.69 4.02
CA SER A 49 2.81 -17.26 2.69
C SER A 49 3.95 -18.11 2.14
N GLY A 50 5.19 -17.85 2.55
CA GLY A 50 6.39 -18.43 1.94
C GLY A 50 6.64 -17.93 0.51
N GLU A 51 5.94 -16.88 0.08
CA GLU A 51 6.11 -16.27 -1.22
C GLU A 51 7.17 -15.16 -1.19
N THR A 52 7.53 -14.66 -2.36
CA THR A 52 8.45 -13.53 -2.52
C THR A 52 7.79 -12.44 -3.37
N PRO A 53 8.31 -11.19 -3.34
CA PRO A 53 7.79 -10.10 -4.17
C PRO A 53 7.69 -10.43 -5.66
N GLU A 54 8.60 -11.26 -6.19
CA GLU A 54 8.63 -11.71 -7.58
C GLU A 54 7.45 -12.62 -7.98
N ASN A 55 6.68 -13.11 -7.00
CA ASN A 55 5.42 -13.81 -7.28
C ASN A 55 4.27 -12.86 -7.64
N TYR A 56 4.51 -11.54 -7.66
CA TYR A 56 3.52 -10.50 -7.93
C TYR A 56 3.96 -9.61 -9.08
N ASP A 57 2.99 -9.12 -9.86
CA ASP A 57 3.26 -8.14 -10.93
C ASP A 57 3.28 -6.71 -10.38
N LEU A 58 2.63 -6.49 -9.23
CA LEU A 58 2.55 -5.19 -8.57
C LEU A 58 2.29 -5.34 -7.07
N ILE A 59 3.07 -4.62 -6.27
CA ILE A 59 2.86 -4.36 -4.85
C ILE A 59 2.59 -2.87 -4.74
N VAL A 60 1.37 -2.49 -4.35
CA VAL A 60 0.96 -1.09 -4.32
C VAL A 60 0.48 -0.69 -2.93
N THR A 61 1.01 0.41 -2.41
CA THR A 61 0.57 1.00 -1.14
C THR A 61 -0.47 2.09 -1.36
N GLY A 62 -1.23 2.39 -0.31
CA GLY A 62 -2.33 3.35 -0.37
C GLY A 62 -1.87 4.79 -0.54
N ASP A 63 -1.08 5.30 0.39
CA ASP A 63 -0.75 6.73 0.45
C ASP A 63 0.52 7.04 1.27
N LEU A 64 1.53 6.19 1.15
CA LEU A 64 2.83 6.44 1.76
C LEU A 64 3.56 7.63 1.11
N GLY A 65 3.26 7.92 -0.16
CA GLY A 65 4.00 8.88 -0.97
C GLY A 65 5.45 8.47 -1.17
N TYR A 66 6.26 9.39 -1.70
CA TYR A 66 7.67 9.11 -2.02
C TYR A 66 8.50 8.77 -0.78
N GLU A 67 8.40 9.59 0.27
CA GLU A 67 9.19 9.42 1.49
C GLU A 67 8.79 8.15 2.24
N GLY A 68 7.50 7.90 2.44
CA GLY A 68 7.03 6.68 3.11
C GLY A 68 7.38 5.42 2.30
N SER A 69 7.36 5.47 0.97
CA SER A 69 7.76 4.33 0.12
C SER A 69 9.25 4.03 0.24
N ALA A 70 10.11 5.05 0.35
CA ALA A 70 11.54 4.86 0.59
C ALA A 70 11.79 4.24 1.97
N ILE A 71 11.15 4.77 3.02
CA ILE A 71 11.23 4.24 4.38
C ILE A 71 10.74 2.80 4.44
N LEU A 72 9.64 2.48 3.76
CA LEU A 72 9.11 1.12 3.68
C LEU A 72 10.17 0.14 3.14
N ARG A 73 10.81 0.49 2.02
CA ARG A 73 11.84 -0.35 1.40
C ARG A 73 13.04 -0.57 2.33
N ASP A 74 13.48 0.48 3.01
CA ASP A 74 14.58 0.39 3.96
C ASP A 74 14.22 -0.54 5.14
N LEU A 75 13.03 -0.35 5.72
CA LEU A 75 12.54 -1.17 6.85
C LEU A 75 12.38 -2.65 6.49
N THR A 76 11.81 -2.97 5.32
CA THR A 76 11.68 -4.37 4.90
C THR A 76 13.04 -4.98 4.58
N ALA A 77 13.95 -4.20 3.97
CA ALA A 77 15.29 -4.67 3.63
C ALA A 77 16.12 -5.00 4.88
N THR A 78 15.98 -4.23 5.97
CA THR A 78 16.65 -4.55 7.25
C THR A 78 16.18 -5.87 7.86
N GLU A 79 14.98 -6.31 7.51
CA GLU A 79 14.37 -7.57 7.99
C GLU A 79 14.50 -8.70 6.94
N GLY A 80 15.30 -8.51 5.89
CA GLY A 80 15.60 -9.52 4.88
C GLY A 80 14.58 -9.62 3.74
N LEU A 81 13.57 -8.74 3.67
CA LEU A 81 12.62 -8.66 2.56
C LEU A 81 13.00 -7.50 1.64
N ILE A 82 13.60 -7.82 0.50
CA ILE A 82 13.90 -6.83 -0.54
C ILE A 82 12.66 -6.61 -1.40
N LEU A 83 12.17 -5.38 -1.44
CA LEU A 83 11.07 -4.96 -2.32
C LEU A 83 11.66 -4.35 -3.62
N PRO A 84 11.57 -5.04 -4.77
CA PRO A 84 12.13 -4.53 -6.02
C PRO A 84 11.38 -3.27 -6.46
N GLU A 85 12.11 -2.20 -6.76
CA GLU A 85 11.53 -0.90 -7.11
C GLU A 85 10.57 -0.96 -8.30
N HIS A 86 10.87 -1.80 -9.30
CA HIS A 86 10.05 -1.97 -10.49
C HIS A 86 8.71 -2.70 -10.24
N LEU A 87 8.56 -3.39 -9.10
CA LEU A 87 7.33 -4.06 -8.69
C LEU A 87 6.53 -3.23 -7.68
N CYS A 88 7.10 -2.14 -7.15
CA CYS A 88 6.51 -1.38 -6.06
C CYS A 88 6.01 -0.01 -6.54
N ASN A 89 4.81 0.36 -6.12
CA ASN A 89 4.28 1.70 -6.37
C ASN A 89 3.38 2.16 -5.20
N ASP A 90 2.93 3.40 -5.25
CA ASP A 90 2.03 3.99 -4.25
C ASP A 90 0.90 4.74 -4.97
N CYS A 91 -0.35 4.56 -4.54
CA CYS A 91 -1.46 5.25 -5.20
C CYS A 91 -1.31 6.78 -5.13
N GLY A 92 -0.70 7.31 -4.05
CA GLY A 92 -0.34 8.71 -3.91
C GLY A 92 0.60 9.22 -5.01
N MET A 93 1.53 8.38 -5.45
CA MET A 93 2.44 8.69 -6.55
C MET A 93 1.83 8.47 -7.94
N MET A 94 0.76 7.67 -8.04
CA MET A 94 0.11 7.32 -9.30
C MET A 94 -0.98 8.31 -9.73
N ILE A 95 -1.59 9.02 -8.77
CA ILE A 95 -2.75 9.87 -9.04
C ILE A 95 -2.39 11.24 -9.65
N TYR A 96 -1.18 11.75 -9.39
CA TYR A 96 -0.73 13.05 -9.89
C TYR A 96 0.54 12.93 -10.75
N ALA A 97 0.66 13.80 -11.75
CA ALA A 97 1.83 13.84 -12.61
C ALA A 97 2.88 14.78 -12.01
N ARG A 98 3.95 14.21 -11.45
CA ARG A 98 5.05 14.94 -10.78
C ARG A 98 5.68 16.06 -11.62
N THR A 99 5.63 15.96 -12.94
CA THR A 99 6.20 16.95 -13.87
C THR A 99 5.26 18.12 -14.18
N LEU A 100 3.98 18.01 -13.84
CA LEU A 100 2.95 18.99 -14.17
C LEU A 100 2.34 19.64 -12.91
N ASP A 101 2.36 18.94 -11.78
CA ASP A 101 1.68 19.33 -10.55
C ASP A 101 2.66 19.50 -9.37
N ASP A 102 2.60 20.63 -8.65
CA ASP A 102 3.33 20.85 -7.39
C ASP A 102 2.70 20.05 -6.25
N THR A 103 3.07 18.76 -6.19
CA THR A 103 2.38 17.73 -5.39
C THR A 103 3.16 17.27 -4.17
N HIS A 104 4.26 17.97 -3.82
CA HIS A 104 5.14 17.63 -2.71
C HIS A 104 5.57 16.14 -2.76
N ALA A 105 5.04 15.30 -1.85
CA ALA A 105 5.37 13.86 -1.77
C ALA A 105 4.40 12.94 -2.54
N GLY A 106 3.33 13.48 -3.15
CA GLY A 106 2.25 12.76 -3.81
C GLY A 106 0.87 13.05 -3.19
N GLY A 107 -0.18 12.41 -3.71
CA GLY A 107 -1.52 12.43 -3.12
C GLY A 107 -1.58 11.62 -1.83
N SER A 108 -2.43 12.02 -0.88
CA SER A 108 -2.65 11.30 0.38
C SER A 108 -4.12 11.29 0.79
N GLY A 109 -4.52 10.29 1.58
CA GLY A 109 -5.87 10.13 2.11
C GLY A 109 -6.69 9.05 1.42
N CYS A 110 -7.80 8.67 2.06
CA CYS A 110 -8.66 7.55 1.65
C CYS A 110 -9.23 7.65 0.23
N GLY A 111 -9.40 8.88 -0.28
CA GLY A 111 -9.84 9.11 -1.65
C GLY A 111 -8.81 8.64 -2.68
N CYS A 112 -7.52 8.79 -2.40
CA CYS A 112 -6.45 8.48 -3.34
C CYS A 112 -6.35 6.98 -3.62
N SER A 113 -6.24 6.18 -2.56
CA SER A 113 -6.10 4.72 -2.68
C SER A 113 -7.37 4.09 -3.28
N ALA A 114 -8.56 4.58 -2.89
CA ALA A 114 -9.83 4.09 -3.42
C ALA A 114 -10.00 4.39 -4.92
N VAL A 115 -9.74 5.63 -5.36
CA VAL A 115 -9.92 5.99 -6.78
C VAL A 115 -8.87 5.34 -7.67
N VAL A 116 -7.60 5.29 -7.26
CA VAL A 116 -6.55 4.63 -8.06
C VAL A 116 -6.83 3.13 -8.17
N LEU A 117 -7.23 2.47 -7.07
CA LEU A 117 -7.61 1.07 -7.11
C LEU A 117 -8.77 0.84 -8.08
N ALA A 118 -9.90 1.53 -7.87
CA ALA A 118 -11.13 1.27 -8.61
C ALA A 118 -11.05 1.68 -10.08
N SER A 119 -10.44 2.83 -10.39
CA SER A 119 -10.46 3.41 -11.74
C SER A 119 -9.28 3.02 -12.61
N TYR A 120 -8.13 2.67 -12.02
CA TYR A 120 -6.91 2.42 -12.78
C TYR A 120 -6.41 0.98 -12.63
N LEU A 121 -6.30 0.47 -11.39
CA LEU A 121 -5.70 -0.84 -11.14
C LEU A 121 -6.65 -2.00 -11.44
N ILE A 122 -7.89 -1.94 -10.97
CA ILE A 122 -8.87 -3.02 -11.22
C ILE A 122 -9.10 -3.25 -12.72
N PRO A 123 -9.27 -2.24 -13.59
CA PRO A 123 -9.32 -2.46 -15.04
C PRO A 123 -8.09 -3.16 -15.63
N LYS A 124 -6.90 -2.88 -15.09
CA LYS A 124 -5.65 -3.57 -15.48
C LYS A 124 -5.64 -5.04 -15.04
N VAL A 125 -6.21 -5.34 -13.87
CA VAL A 125 -6.42 -6.72 -13.43
C VAL A 125 -7.43 -7.43 -14.33
N VAL A 126 -8.57 -6.80 -14.60
CA VAL A 126 -9.63 -7.39 -15.45
C VAL A 126 -9.13 -7.66 -16.87
N SER A 127 -8.31 -6.76 -17.44
CA SER A 127 -7.70 -6.95 -18.77
C SER A 127 -6.54 -7.97 -18.79
N GLY A 128 -6.04 -8.40 -17.64
CA GLY A 128 -4.91 -9.32 -17.52
C GLY A 128 -3.54 -8.66 -17.69
N GLN A 129 -3.46 -7.33 -17.80
CA GLN A 129 -2.20 -6.57 -17.77
C GLN A 129 -1.49 -6.72 -16.43
N ILE A 130 -2.26 -6.83 -15.35
CA ILE A 130 -1.80 -7.22 -14.01
C ILE A 130 -2.48 -8.55 -13.71
N ARG A 131 -1.73 -9.62 -13.49
CA ARG A 131 -2.28 -10.94 -13.19
C ARG A 131 -2.40 -11.15 -11.69
N ARG A 132 -1.47 -10.61 -10.90
CA ARG A 132 -1.43 -10.78 -9.45
C ARG A 132 -0.88 -9.54 -8.77
N MET A 133 -1.66 -8.95 -7.87
CA MET A 133 -1.34 -7.70 -7.17
C MET A 133 -1.53 -7.83 -5.67
N LEU A 134 -0.60 -7.26 -4.89
CA LEU A 134 -0.82 -6.93 -3.48
C LEU A 134 -1.22 -5.46 -3.38
N PHE A 135 -2.38 -5.19 -2.79
CA PHE A 135 -2.80 -3.83 -2.45
C PHE A 135 -2.75 -3.66 -0.93
N VAL A 136 -2.00 -2.66 -0.46
CA VAL A 136 -1.75 -2.40 0.96
C VAL A 136 -2.33 -1.03 1.32
N GLY A 137 -3.55 -1.03 1.85
CA GLY A 137 -4.21 0.19 2.32
C GLY A 137 -3.63 0.66 3.65
N THR A 138 -3.00 1.82 3.66
CA THR A 138 -2.36 2.46 4.83
C THR A 138 -3.28 3.49 5.47
N GLY A 139 -3.11 3.73 6.77
CA GLY A 139 -3.81 4.80 7.47
C GLY A 139 -3.10 5.22 8.75
N ALA A 140 -2.96 6.53 8.92
CA ALA A 140 -2.54 7.16 10.17
C ALA A 140 -3.76 7.42 11.07
N MET A 141 -3.67 7.00 12.33
CA MET A 141 -4.74 7.20 13.31
C MET A 141 -4.40 8.40 14.18
N MET A 142 -4.94 9.56 13.83
CA MET A 142 -4.74 10.80 14.59
C MET A 142 -6.03 11.60 14.69
N SER A 143 -6.08 12.52 15.66
CA SER A 143 -7.10 13.54 15.77
C SER A 143 -6.45 14.92 15.95
N PRO A 144 -7.17 16.02 15.68
CA PRO A 144 -6.65 17.36 15.93
C PRO A 144 -6.15 17.55 17.37
N ASP A 145 -6.79 16.89 18.34
CA ASP A 145 -6.42 16.99 19.75
C ASP A 145 -5.18 16.15 20.08
N SER A 146 -5.05 14.93 19.53
CA SER A 146 -3.85 14.10 19.76
C SER A 146 -2.59 14.79 19.24
N VAL A 147 -2.68 15.41 18.06
CA VAL A 147 -1.57 16.18 17.46
C VAL A 147 -1.22 17.40 18.32
N LYS A 148 -2.22 18.18 18.77
CA LYS A 148 -1.99 19.35 19.64
C LYS A 148 -1.38 18.98 20.99
N GLN A 149 -1.68 17.79 21.50
CA GLN A 149 -1.11 17.25 22.73
C GLN A 149 0.30 16.66 22.54
N GLY A 150 0.85 16.70 21.32
CA GLY A 150 2.17 16.15 21.01
C GLY A 150 2.24 14.63 21.19
N GLN A 151 1.10 13.94 21.00
CA GLN A 151 1.06 12.48 20.98
C GLN A 151 1.73 11.93 19.72
N THR A 152 2.15 10.69 19.81
CA THR A 152 2.62 9.91 18.69
C THR A 152 1.46 9.54 17.77
N ILE A 153 1.79 9.25 16.51
CA ILE A 153 0.83 8.96 15.45
C ILE A 153 0.93 7.47 15.15
N PRO A 154 0.04 6.64 15.75
CA PRO A 154 -0.04 5.23 15.42
C PRO A 154 -0.61 5.05 14.01
N ALA A 155 -0.19 3.98 13.33
CA ALA A 155 -0.65 3.66 11.98
C ALA A 155 -1.03 2.18 11.86
N VAL A 156 -1.82 1.87 10.83
CA VAL A 156 -2.21 0.50 10.47
C VAL A 156 -2.15 0.34 8.96
N ALA A 157 -1.87 -0.87 8.48
CA ALA A 157 -1.89 -1.20 7.06
C ALA A 157 -2.62 -2.54 6.83
N HIS A 158 -3.61 -2.57 5.95
CA HIS A 158 -4.34 -3.79 5.59
C HIS A 158 -3.97 -4.22 4.18
N LEU A 159 -3.72 -5.51 3.99
CA LEU A 159 -3.33 -6.07 2.70
C LEU A 159 -4.43 -6.93 2.13
N VAL A 160 -4.70 -6.78 0.83
CA VAL A 160 -5.50 -7.72 0.05
C VAL A 160 -4.76 -8.14 -1.21
N GLU A 161 -4.90 -9.42 -1.54
CA GLU A 161 -4.40 -9.97 -2.79
C GLU A 161 -5.52 -9.98 -3.83
N ILE A 162 -5.25 -9.39 -4.99
CA ILE A 162 -6.18 -9.29 -6.11
C ILE A 162 -5.56 -9.95 -7.33
N VAL A 163 -6.29 -10.90 -7.93
CA VAL A 163 -5.82 -11.69 -9.07
C VAL A 163 -6.77 -11.59 -10.25
N HIS A 164 -6.23 -11.77 -11.45
CA HIS A 164 -7.02 -11.92 -12.67
C HIS A 164 -7.74 -13.29 -12.66
N GLY A 165 -9.06 -13.26 -12.62
CA GLY A 165 -9.93 -14.43 -12.76
C GLY A 165 -9.88 -14.99 -14.18
N LYS A 166 -9.56 -16.28 -14.30
CA LYS A 166 -9.48 -17.03 -15.56
C LYS A 166 -10.86 -17.37 -16.13
#